data_AF-A0A975DH14-F1
#
_entry.id   AF-A0A975DH14-F1
#
_cell.length_a   1.000
_cell.length_b   1.000
_cell.length_c   1.000
_cell.angle_alpha   90.00
_cell.angle_beta   90.00
_cell.angle_gamma   90.00
#
_symmetry.space_group_name_H-M   'P 1'
#
loop_
_entity.id
_entity.type
_entity.pdbx_description
1 polymer ?
#
loop_
_entity_poly.entity_id
_entity_poly.type
_entity_poly.pdbx_seq_one_letter_code
_entity_poly.pdbx_strand_id
1 'polypeptide(L)'
;MQSIAGRFWQWTLFPALAIALLSALNWEFGAFKPYIDLVGVACCFAISLLWAITPANSEAYREVPSHDSTTKHFALISKDTHFISVIVLSSFIAFAFLENLTQFDFKQWFTAHGIFAPLLGAIIGLIPGCGPQIIVTSMYLQGLLPFSALAANAISNDGDALFPAIALAPKAAILASILTFIPSLVVGYVSYGVFGI
;
A
#
# COMPACT_ATOMS: atom_id res chain seq x y z
N MET A 1 -24.26 -4.57 18.66
CA MET A 1 -23.13 -4.17 19.53
C MET A 1 -21.96 -3.81 18.64
N GLN A 2 -21.44 -2.58 18.70
CA GLN A 2 -20.29 -2.17 17.88
C GLN A 2 -19.07 -3.00 18.27
N SER A 3 -18.33 -3.54 17.29
CA SER A 3 -17.09 -4.26 17.57
C SER A 3 -16.05 -3.29 18.17
N ILE A 4 -15.18 -3.80 19.03
CA ILE A 4 -14.07 -3.03 19.63
C ILE A 4 -13.22 -2.36 18.53
N ALA A 5 -13.01 -3.06 17.42
CA ALA A 5 -12.35 -2.56 16.21
C ALA A 5 -13.05 -1.33 15.62
N GLY A 6 -14.39 -1.34 15.53
CA GLY A 6 -15.13 -0.19 15.00
C GLY A 6 -14.96 1.05 15.89
N ARG A 7 -15.03 0.89 17.21
CA ARG A 7 -14.78 2.01 18.12
C ARG A 7 -13.34 2.52 17.99
N PHE A 8 -12.35 1.63 17.89
CA PHE A 8 -10.95 2.02 17.70
C PHE A 8 -10.79 2.94 16.48
N TRP A 9 -11.34 2.55 15.31
CA TRP A 9 -11.25 3.36 14.09
C TRP A 9 -11.97 4.70 14.19
N GLN A 10 -13.12 4.79 14.85
CA GLN A 10 -13.81 6.07 15.03
C GLN A 10 -12.96 7.11 15.76
N TRP A 11 -12.18 6.67 16.77
CA TRP A 11 -11.34 7.57 17.54
C TRP A 11 -9.99 7.85 16.88
N THR A 12 -9.43 6.90 16.14
CA THR A 12 -8.10 7.06 15.51
C THR A 12 -8.16 7.73 14.14
N LEU A 13 -9.23 7.57 13.37
CA LEU A 13 -9.31 8.07 11.99
C LEU A 13 -9.18 9.59 11.90
N PHE A 14 -9.95 10.34 12.69
CA PHE A 14 -9.94 11.80 12.67
C PHE A 14 -8.59 12.43 13.02
N PRO A 15 -7.94 12.07 14.16
CA PRO A 15 -6.63 12.62 14.49
C PRO A 15 -5.55 12.17 13.50
N ALA A 16 -5.58 10.91 13.03
CA ALA A 16 -4.62 10.43 12.03
C ALA A 16 -4.74 11.20 10.71
N LEU A 17 -5.98 11.44 10.24
CA LEU A 17 -6.24 12.22 9.03
C LEU A 17 -5.75 13.67 9.17
N ALA A 18 -6.01 14.30 10.31
CA ALA A 18 -5.54 15.66 10.56
C ALA A 18 -4.01 15.75 10.55
N ILE A 19 -3.33 14.82 11.22
CA ILE A 19 -1.85 14.76 11.23
C ILE A 19 -1.32 14.50 9.81
N ALA A 20 -1.91 13.56 9.07
CA ALA A 20 -1.50 13.25 7.70
C ALA A 20 -1.66 14.46 6.76
N LEU A 21 -2.77 15.20 6.87
CA LEU A 21 -3.00 16.42 6.08
C LEU A 21 -2.00 17.52 6.45
N LEU A 22 -1.74 17.73 7.74
CA LEU A 22 -0.73 18.71 8.18
C LEU A 22 0.67 18.33 7.69
N SER A 23 1.05 17.05 7.77
CA SER A 23 2.30 16.54 7.20
C SER A 23 2.37 16.74 5.68
N ALA A 24 1.27 16.52 4.96
CA ALA A 24 1.20 16.75 3.51
C ALA A 24 1.36 18.23 3.13
N LEU A 25 0.98 19.15 4.02
CA LEU A 25 1.21 20.60 3.88
C LEU A 25 2.62 21.03 4.33
N ASN A 26 3.52 20.07 4.58
CA ASN A 26 4.87 20.30 5.11
C ASN A 26 4.88 21.06 6.45
N TRP A 27 3.86 20.87 7.29
CA TRP A 27 3.84 21.45 8.64
C TRP A 27 4.90 20.79 9.54
N GLU A 28 5.75 21.59 10.18
CA GLU A 28 6.75 21.09 11.13
C GLU A 28 6.15 20.93 12.53
N PHE A 29 6.13 19.69 13.05
CA PHE A 29 5.61 19.40 14.39
C PHE A 29 6.62 19.71 15.52
N GLY A 30 7.87 20.04 15.18
CA GLY A 30 8.91 20.39 16.15
C GLY A 30 9.04 19.36 17.27
N ALA A 31 8.98 19.82 18.52
CA ALA A 31 9.10 18.99 19.73
C ALA A 31 8.00 17.91 19.87
N PHE A 32 6.87 18.04 19.15
CA PHE A 32 5.78 17.05 19.20
C PHE A 32 6.02 15.84 18.31
N LYS A 33 6.94 15.92 17.34
CA LYS A 33 7.21 14.83 16.39
C LYS A 33 7.49 13.46 17.06
N PRO A 34 8.39 13.33 18.05
CA PRO A 34 8.66 12.03 18.66
C PRO A 34 7.43 11.42 19.38
N TYR A 35 6.54 12.25 19.93
CA TYR A 35 5.31 11.77 20.55
C TYR A 35 4.30 11.27 19.51
N ILE A 36 4.19 11.98 18.38
CA ILE A 36 3.34 11.57 17.25
C ILE A 36 3.84 10.24 16.69
N ASP A 37 5.16 10.10 16.48
CA ASP A 37 5.77 8.86 15.99
C ASP A 37 5.53 7.69 16.97
N LEU A 38 5.70 7.92 18.28
CA LEU A 38 5.45 6.90 19.31
C LEU A 38 3.97 6.45 19.35
N VAL A 39 3.04 7.40 19.31
CA VAL A 39 1.60 7.10 19.27
C VAL A 39 1.26 6.35 17.98
N GLY A 40 1.82 6.76 16.85
CA GLY A 40 1.65 6.08 15.57
C GLY A 40 2.10 4.62 15.61
N VAL A 41 3.29 4.36 16.16
CA VAL A 41 3.80 3.00 16.36
C VAL A 41 2.86 2.19 17.26
N ALA A 42 2.42 2.75 18.39
CA ALA A 42 1.47 2.09 19.29
C ALA A 42 0.16 1.74 18.58
N CYS A 43 -0.37 2.63 17.75
CA CYS A 43 -1.56 2.39 16.93
C CYS A 43 -1.33 1.28 15.90
N CYS A 44 -0.18 1.24 15.22
CA CYS A 44 0.17 0.17 14.27
C CYS A 44 0.22 -1.21 14.96
N PHE A 45 0.81 -1.29 16.15
CA PHE A 45 0.80 -2.50 16.96
C PHE A 45 -0.61 -2.89 17.39
N ALA A 46 -1.41 -1.93 17.85
CA ALA A 46 -2.81 -2.18 18.22
C ALA A 46 -3.64 -2.69 17.03
N ILE A 47 -3.48 -2.11 15.84
CA ILE A 47 -4.16 -2.56 14.61
C ILE A 47 -3.79 -3.99 14.27
N SER A 48 -2.50 -4.34 14.39
CA SER A 48 -1.98 -5.68 14.11
C SER A 48 -2.51 -6.72 15.10
N LEU A 49 -2.53 -6.39 16.40
CA LEU A 49 -3.11 -7.25 17.44
C LEU A 49 -4.63 -7.41 17.26
N LEU A 50 -5.34 -6.31 16.99
CA LEU A 50 -6.77 -6.34 16.75
C LEU A 50 -7.12 -7.17 15.51
N TRP A 51 -6.32 -7.09 14.45
CA TRP A 51 -6.47 -7.95 13.28
C TRP A 51 -6.25 -9.43 13.62
N ALA A 52 -5.22 -9.75 14.40
CA ALA A 52 -4.93 -11.13 14.82
C ALA A 52 -6.02 -11.76 15.71
N ILE A 53 -6.69 -10.95 16.54
CA ILE A 53 -7.74 -11.42 17.46
C ILE A 53 -9.12 -11.40 16.79
N THR A 54 -9.32 -10.60 15.74
CA THR A 54 -10.60 -10.53 15.03
C THR A 54 -10.78 -11.76 14.14
N PRO A 55 -11.75 -12.66 14.44
CA PRO A 55 -11.92 -13.86 13.65
C PRO A 55 -12.27 -13.53 12.19
N ALA A 56 -11.68 -14.26 11.26
CA ALA A 56 -11.99 -14.20 9.84
C ALA A 56 -13.36 -14.85 9.56
N ASN A 57 -14.44 -14.25 10.08
CA ASN A 57 -15.80 -14.69 9.76
C ASN A 57 -16.07 -14.37 8.27
N SER A 58 -16.42 -15.37 7.49
CA SER A 58 -16.80 -15.23 6.07
C SER A 58 -18.31 -15.03 5.89
N GLU A 59 -19.10 -15.30 6.92
CA GLU A 59 -20.57 -15.18 6.91
C GLU A 59 -21.05 -13.72 6.95
N ALA A 60 -20.28 -12.80 7.53
CA ALA A 60 -20.62 -11.37 7.55
C ALA A 60 -20.68 -10.74 6.15
N TYR A 61 -20.01 -11.29 5.14
CA TYR A 61 -20.13 -10.80 3.75
C TYR A 61 -21.37 -11.35 3.04
N ARG A 62 -21.92 -12.48 3.48
CA ARG A 62 -23.11 -13.10 2.88
C ARG A 62 -24.42 -12.53 3.42
N GLU A 63 -24.40 -11.98 4.64
CA GLU A 63 -25.60 -11.49 5.34
C GLU A 63 -25.83 -9.97 5.23
N VAL A 64 -25.27 -9.31 4.21
CA VAL A 64 -25.54 -7.88 3.97
C VAL A 64 -26.54 -7.71 2.83
N PRO A 65 -27.86 -7.91 3.05
CA PRO A 65 -28.85 -7.42 2.12
C PRO A 65 -28.85 -5.89 2.16
N SER A 66 -29.17 -5.27 1.03
CA SER A 66 -29.12 -3.85 0.70
C SER A 66 -29.95 -2.90 1.58
N HIS A 67 -30.46 -3.35 2.73
CA HIS A 67 -31.47 -2.63 3.50
C HIS A 67 -31.30 -2.61 5.04
N ASP A 68 -30.16 -3.05 5.62
CA ASP A 68 -30.06 -3.15 7.10
C ASP A 68 -28.77 -2.61 7.78
N SER A 69 -28.99 -1.63 8.66
CA SER A 69 -28.16 -1.01 9.70
C SER A 69 -26.72 -0.53 9.33
N THR A 70 -26.53 0.79 9.38
CA THR A 70 -25.22 1.51 9.28
C THR A 70 -24.11 0.89 10.14
N THR A 71 -24.48 0.24 11.25
CA THR A 71 -23.55 -0.40 12.18
C THR A 71 -22.89 -1.67 11.62
N LYS A 72 -23.60 -2.46 10.80
CA LYS A 72 -23.03 -3.67 10.15
C LYS A 72 -22.01 -3.29 9.07
N HIS A 73 -22.35 -2.29 8.24
CA HIS A 73 -21.43 -1.74 7.24
C HIS A 73 -20.13 -1.22 7.86
N PHE A 74 -20.22 -0.49 8.96
CA PHE A 74 -19.04 0.05 9.63
C PHE A 74 -18.11 -1.05 10.16
N ALA A 75 -18.67 -2.14 10.69
CA ALA A 75 -17.88 -3.27 11.18
C ALA A 75 -17.13 -4.00 10.04
N LEU A 76 -17.76 -4.14 8.87
CA LEU A 76 -17.14 -4.69 7.67
C LEU A 76 -15.99 -3.82 7.16
N ILE A 77 -16.25 -2.51 6.99
CA ILE A 77 -15.23 -1.56 6.54
C ILE A 77 -14.04 -1.55 7.51
N SER A 78 -14.31 -1.59 8.82
CA SER A 78 -13.24 -1.67 9.82
C SER A 78 -12.38 -2.91 9.59
N LYS A 79 -12.99 -4.08 9.37
CA LYS A 79 -12.27 -5.34 9.13
C LYS A 79 -11.40 -5.29 7.87
N ASP A 80 -11.92 -4.77 6.76
CA ASP A 80 -11.15 -4.58 5.53
C ASP A 80 -9.98 -3.62 5.78
N THR A 81 -10.22 -2.52 6.51
CA THR A 81 -9.20 -1.54 6.86
C THR A 81 -8.10 -2.15 7.74
N HIS A 82 -8.45 -3.02 8.69
CA HIS A 82 -7.46 -3.76 9.50
C HIS A 82 -6.57 -4.64 8.61
N PHE A 83 -7.17 -5.40 7.70
CA PHE A 83 -6.42 -6.26 6.79
C PHE A 83 -5.45 -5.46 5.91
N ILE A 84 -5.92 -4.38 5.28
CA ILE A 84 -5.08 -3.52 4.44
C ILE A 84 -3.98 -2.82 5.26
N SER A 85 -4.31 -2.31 6.45
CA SER A 85 -3.32 -1.64 7.30
C SER A 85 -2.18 -2.58 7.72
N VAL A 86 -2.50 -3.83 8.05
CA VAL A 86 -1.49 -4.83 8.44
C VAL A 86 -0.59 -5.19 7.26
N ILE A 87 -1.15 -5.46 6.07
CA ILE A 87 -0.32 -5.86 4.93
C ILE A 87 0.59 -4.72 4.45
N VAL A 88 0.14 -3.47 4.53
CA VAL A 88 0.97 -2.29 4.24
C VAL A 88 2.09 -2.17 5.26
N LEU A 89 1.78 -2.25 6.56
CA LEU A 89 2.78 -2.21 7.63
C LEU A 89 3.83 -3.31 7.45
N SER A 90 3.39 -4.54 7.18
CA SER A 90 4.28 -5.67 6.92
C SER A 90 5.15 -5.45 5.69
N SER A 91 4.61 -4.88 4.61
CA SER A 91 5.38 -4.57 3.39
C SER A 91 6.50 -3.57 3.66
N PHE A 92 6.21 -2.51 4.43
CA PHE A 92 7.21 -1.53 4.84
C PHE A 92 8.30 -2.12 5.74
N ILE A 93 7.92 -2.94 6.72
CA ILE A 93 8.89 -3.63 7.58
C ILE A 93 9.75 -4.57 6.75
N ALA A 94 9.16 -5.34 5.84
CA ALA A 94 9.89 -6.24 4.95
C ALA A 94 10.88 -5.47 4.07
N PHE A 95 10.46 -4.34 3.49
CA PHE A 95 11.33 -3.49 2.69
C PHE A 95 12.49 -2.91 3.51
N ALA A 96 12.21 -2.31 4.67
CA ALA A 96 13.24 -1.77 5.55
C ALA A 96 14.22 -2.85 6.04
N PHE A 97 13.73 -4.07 6.26
CA PHE A 97 14.56 -5.22 6.62
C PHE A 97 15.44 -5.66 5.45
N LEU A 98 14.89 -5.75 4.24
CA LEU A 98 15.65 -6.08 3.02
C LEU A 98 16.73 -5.04 2.73
N GLU A 99 16.43 -3.76 2.86
CA GLU A 99 17.40 -2.67 2.68
C GLU A 99 18.58 -2.82 3.67
N ASN A 100 18.28 -3.02 4.96
CA ASN A 100 19.30 -3.20 5.98
C ASN A 100 20.14 -4.47 5.80
N LEU A 101 19.53 -5.57 5.34
CA LEU A 101 20.25 -6.83 5.12
C LEU A 101 21.13 -6.81 3.87
N THR A 102 20.61 -6.24 2.77
CA THR A 102 21.27 -6.34 1.46
C THR A 102 22.34 -5.28 1.27
N GLN A 103 22.30 -4.15 2.01
CA GLN A 103 23.21 -2.99 1.85
C GLN A 103 23.37 -2.59 0.37
N PHE A 104 22.32 -2.85 -0.43
CA PHE A 104 22.40 -2.79 -1.87
C PHE A 104 22.23 -1.35 -2.33
N ASP A 105 23.21 -0.82 -3.04
CA ASP A 105 23.10 0.52 -3.62
C ASP A 105 22.22 0.48 -4.87
N PHE A 106 20.91 0.57 -4.64
CA PHE A 106 19.90 0.64 -5.70
C PHE A 106 20.23 1.77 -6.69
N LYS A 107 20.69 2.92 -6.20
CA LYS A 107 20.99 4.08 -7.04
C LYS A 107 22.12 3.76 -8.02
N GLN A 108 23.21 3.17 -7.54
CA GLN A 108 24.34 2.78 -8.39
C GLN A 108 23.92 1.70 -9.40
N TRP A 109 23.11 0.73 -8.98
CA TRP A 109 22.64 -0.33 -9.87
C TRP A 109 21.75 0.21 -10.98
N PHE A 110 20.77 1.06 -10.67
CA PHE A 110 19.90 1.67 -11.67
C PHE A 110 20.64 2.67 -12.57
N THR A 111 21.70 3.33 -12.08
CA THR A 111 22.56 4.16 -12.91
C THR A 111 23.33 3.32 -13.94
N ALA A 112 23.80 2.14 -13.57
CA ALA A 112 24.51 1.23 -14.47
C ALA A 112 23.59 0.43 -15.41
N HIS A 113 22.38 0.11 -14.94
CA HIS A 113 21.44 -0.82 -15.57
C HIS A 113 20.04 -0.21 -15.77
N GLY A 114 19.96 1.09 -16.09
CA GLY A 114 18.71 1.84 -16.16
C GLY A 114 17.65 1.27 -17.10
N ILE A 115 18.07 0.54 -18.14
CA ILE A 115 17.19 -0.18 -19.07
C ILE A 115 16.29 -1.21 -18.35
N PHE A 116 16.69 -1.72 -17.19
CA PHE A 116 15.89 -2.66 -16.39
C PHE A 116 14.95 -1.97 -15.40
N ALA A 117 15.10 -0.66 -15.19
CA ALA A 117 14.28 0.06 -14.21
C ALA A 117 12.78 0.05 -14.54
N PRO A 118 12.33 0.31 -15.79
CA PRO A 118 10.92 0.22 -16.14
C PRO A 118 10.36 -1.21 -15.97
N LEU A 119 11.14 -2.22 -16.35
CA LEU A 119 10.74 -3.63 -16.25
C LEU A 119 10.55 -4.05 -14.79
N LEU A 120 11.50 -3.71 -13.91
CA LEU A 120 11.40 -4.01 -12.48
C LEU A 120 10.24 -3.25 -11.84
N GLY A 121 10.03 -1.98 -12.21
CA GLY A 121 8.87 -1.20 -11.76
C GLY A 121 7.55 -1.88 -12.12
N ALA A 122 7.39 -2.32 -13.38
CA ALA A 122 6.21 -3.04 -13.82
C ALA A 122 6.01 -4.37 -13.07
N ILE A 123 7.07 -5.16 -12.89
CA ILE A 123 7.00 -6.44 -12.17
C ILE A 123 6.58 -6.24 -10.71
N ILE A 124 7.14 -5.23 -10.04
CA ILE A 124 6.76 -4.88 -8.66
C ILE A 124 5.29 -4.42 -8.63
N GLY A 125 4.79 -3.80 -9.69
CA GLY A 125 3.40 -3.36 -9.80
C GLY A 125 2.39 -4.51 -9.88
N LEU A 126 2.80 -5.69 -10.35
CA LEU A 126 1.96 -6.90 -10.35
C LEU A 126 1.68 -7.44 -8.94
N ILE A 127 2.47 -7.03 -7.94
CA ILE A 127 2.25 -7.46 -6.56
C ILE A 127 1.00 -6.75 -6.04
N PRO A 128 -0.05 -7.50 -5.64
CA PRO A 128 -1.30 -6.90 -5.21
C PRO A 128 -1.10 -6.02 -3.97
N GLY A 129 -1.83 -4.91 -3.97
CA GLY A 129 -1.95 -4.00 -2.85
C GLY A 129 -1.14 -2.71 -2.97
N CYS A 130 -1.36 -1.80 -2.02
CA CYS A 130 -0.73 -0.48 -2.06
C CYS A 130 0.73 -0.45 -1.55
N GLY A 131 1.17 -1.46 -0.78
CA GLY A 131 2.54 -1.52 -0.24
C GLY A 131 3.65 -1.38 -1.29
N PRO A 132 3.68 -2.21 -2.35
CA PRO A 132 4.67 -2.13 -3.43
C PRO A 132 4.73 -0.74 -4.10
N GLN A 133 3.57 -0.11 -4.34
CA GLN A 133 3.50 1.24 -4.91
C GLN A 133 4.15 2.27 -4.00
N ILE A 134 3.85 2.21 -2.69
CA ILE A 134 4.37 3.18 -1.75
C ILE A 134 5.89 3.06 -1.66
N ILE A 135 6.42 1.84 -1.61
CA ILE A 135 7.88 1.59 -1.60
C ILE A 135 8.54 2.20 -2.85
N VAL A 136 8.02 1.90 -4.04
CA VAL A 136 8.58 2.43 -5.30
C VAL A 136 8.50 3.96 -5.33
N THR A 137 7.41 4.54 -4.85
CA THR A 137 7.24 6.00 -4.74
C THR A 137 8.24 6.60 -3.76
N SER A 138 8.43 5.99 -2.58
CA SER A 138 9.41 6.45 -1.59
C SER A 138 10.84 6.41 -2.15
N MET A 139 11.21 5.34 -2.85
CA MET A 139 12.54 5.22 -3.49
C MET A 139 12.73 6.27 -4.60
N TYR A 140 11.68 6.58 -5.38
CA TYR A 140 11.73 7.66 -6.36
C TYR A 140 11.92 9.03 -5.70
N LEU A 141 11.16 9.34 -4.64
CA LEU A 141 11.27 10.60 -3.90
C LEU A 141 12.65 10.78 -3.24
N GLN A 142 13.31 9.69 -2.87
CA GLN A 142 14.69 9.69 -2.36
C GLN A 142 15.76 9.78 -3.47
N GLY A 143 15.36 9.75 -4.75
CA GLY A 143 16.27 9.81 -5.90
C GLY A 143 17.02 8.51 -6.17
N LEU A 144 16.50 7.36 -5.71
CA LEU A 144 17.08 6.04 -5.93
C LEU A 144 16.57 5.37 -7.22
N LEU A 145 15.34 5.71 -7.64
CA LEU A 145 14.69 5.18 -8.83
C LEU A 145 14.43 6.28 -9.86
N PRO A 146 14.52 5.99 -11.18
CA PRO A 146 14.14 6.92 -12.23
C PRO A 146 12.61 7.03 -12.35
N PHE A 147 12.13 8.13 -12.93
CA PHE A 147 10.69 8.36 -13.16
C PHE A 147 10.06 7.24 -14.01
N SER A 148 10.80 6.69 -14.95
CA SER A 148 10.37 5.61 -15.83
C SER A 148 9.96 4.33 -15.08
N ALA A 149 10.66 4.00 -13.98
CA ALA A 149 10.30 2.89 -13.10
C ALA A 149 9.03 3.16 -12.31
N LEU A 150 8.88 4.39 -11.79
CA LEU A 150 7.67 4.81 -11.08
C LEU A 150 6.44 4.77 -11.98
N ALA A 151 6.55 5.30 -13.21
CA ALA A 151 5.46 5.32 -14.17
C ALA A 151 5.03 3.89 -14.57
N ALA A 152 6.00 3.02 -14.84
CA ALA A 152 5.71 1.61 -15.15
C ALA A 152 5.02 0.90 -13.97
N ASN A 153 5.50 1.12 -12.74
CA ASN A 153 4.90 0.57 -11.54
C ASN A 153 3.45 1.06 -11.34
N ALA A 154 3.22 2.36 -11.44
CA ALA A 154 1.91 2.97 -11.24
C ALA A 154 0.85 2.46 -12.25
N ILE A 155 1.24 2.22 -13.50
CA ILE A 155 0.32 1.71 -14.52
C ILE A 155 0.05 0.22 -14.35
N SER A 156 1.05 -0.56 -13.91
CA SER A 156 0.89 -2.00 -13.72
C SER A 156 0.16 -2.37 -12.42
N ASN A 157 -0.06 -1.42 -11.51
CA ASN A 157 -0.59 -1.70 -10.19
C ASN A 157 -2.13 -1.73 -10.16
N ASP A 158 -2.68 -2.92 -9.94
CA ASP A 158 -4.13 -3.15 -9.83
C ASP A 158 -4.67 -2.90 -8.39
N GLY A 159 -3.78 -2.63 -7.43
CA GLY A 159 -4.10 -2.27 -6.05
C GLY A 159 -4.72 -3.40 -5.22
N ASP A 160 -5.45 -3.01 -4.18
CA ASP A 160 -6.08 -3.96 -3.25
C ASP A 160 -7.28 -4.70 -3.89
N ALA A 161 -7.81 -4.18 -5.01
CA ALA A 161 -8.91 -4.82 -5.74
C ALA A 161 -8.51 -6.18 -6.34
N LEU A 162 -7.21 -6.40 -6.55
CA LEU A 162 -6.70 -7.65 -7.08
C LEU A 162 -6.82 -8.81 -6.07
N PHE A 163 -6.86 -8.55 -4.75
CA PHE A 163 -7.02 -9.58 -3.72
C PHE A 163 -8.33 -10.37 -3.86
N PRO A 164 -9.52 -9.75 -3.85
CA PRO A 164 -10.78 -10.47 -4.06
C PRO A 164 -10.93 -10.96 -5.50
N ALA A 165 -10.38 -10.25 -6.49
CA ALA A 165 -10.46 -10.66 -7.89
C ALA A 165 -9.76 -12.00 -8.14
N ILE A 166 -8.56 -12.20 -7.56
CA ILE A 166 -7.84 -13.48 -7.64
C ILE A 166 -8.63 -14.59 -6.94
N ALA A 167 -9.30 -14.30 -5.83
CA ALA A 167 -10.08 -15.28 -5.08
C ALA A 167 -11.38 -15.70 -5.80
N LEU A 168 -12.07 -14.75 -6.46
CA LEU A 168 -13.37 -14.99 -7.10
C LEU A 168 -13.24 -15.44 -8.56
N ALA A 169 -12.32 -14.86 -9.33
CA ALA A 169 -12.18 -15.07 -10.76
C ALA A 169 -10.70 -14.96 -11.18
N PRO A 170 -9.85 -15.94 -10.82
CA PRO A 170 -8.40 -15.85 -11.01
C PRO A 170 -8.00 -15.66 -12.47
N LYS A 171 -8.73 -16.26 -13.42
CA LYS A 171 -8.48 -16.06 -14.86
C LYS A 171 -8.73 -14.63 -15.31
N ALA A 172 -9.79 -14.00 -14.81
CA ALA A 172 -10.11 -12.61 -15.12
C ALA A 172 -9.14 -11.65 -14.44
N ALA A 173 -8.74 -11.94 -13.20
CA ALA A 173 -7.74 -11.18 -12.47
C ALA A 173 -6.38 -11.18 -13.19
N ILE A 174 -5.88 -12.35 -13.59
CA ILE A 174 -4.62 -12.46 -14.35
C ILE A 174 -4.74 -11.73 -15.69
N LEU A 175 -5.87 -11.84 -16.38
CA LEU A 175 -6.08 -11.12 -17.63
C LEU A 175 -6.05 -9.60 -17.42
N ALA A 176 -6.67 -9.10 -16.36
CA ALA A 176 -6.64 -7.68 -16.00
C ALA A 176 -5.19 -7.21 -15.73
N SER A 177 -4.43 -7.95 -14.93
CA SER A 177 -3.03 -7.61 -14.65
C SER A 177 -2.14 -7.66 -15.89
N ILE A 178 -2.38 -8.58 -16.83
CA ILE A 178 -1.66 -8.60 -18.11
C ILE A 178 -2.02 -7.37 -18.96
N LEU A 179 -3.30 -6.97 -18.96
CA LEU A 179 -3.78 -5.80 -19.69
C LEU A 179 -3.23 -4.49 -19.14
N THR A 180 -2.86 -4.41 -17.86
CA THR A 180 -2.21 -3.23 -17.26
C THR A 180 -0.68 -3.31 -17.37
N PHE A 181 -0.10 -4.50 -17.26
CA PHE A 181 1.34 -4.75 -17.37
C PHE A 181 1.91 -4.45 -18.76
N ILE A 182 1.24 -4.87 -19.84
CA ILE A 182 1.76 -4.63 -21.20
C ILE A 182 1.85 -3.13 -21.53
N PRO A 183 0.78 -2.33 -21.34
CA PRO A 183 0.86 -0.88 -21.52
C PRO A 183 1.85 -0.21 -20.56
N SER A 184 1.97 -0.72 -19.32
CA SER A 184 2.97 -0.26 -18.36
C SER A 184 4.39 -0.31 -18.93
N LEU A 185 4.77 -1.43 -19.55
CA LEU A 185 6.10 -1.57 -20.16
C LEU A 185 6.29 -0.55 -21.29
N VAL A 186 5.28 -0.38 -22.15
CA VAL A 186 5.35 0.60 -23.25
C VAL A 186 5.57 2.01 -22.69
N VAL A 187 4.74 2.43 -21.74
CA VAL A 187 4.84 3.77 -21.15
C VAL A 187 6.14 3.93 -20.36
N GLY A 188 6.57 2.92 -19.62
CA GLY A 188 7.82 2.91 -18.86
C GLY A 188 9.04 3.08 -19.77
N TYR A 189 9.13 2.31 -20.85
CA TYR A 189 10.25 2.41 -21.80
C TYR A 189 10.22 3.69 -22.65
N VAL A 190 9.04 4.19 -23.02
CA VAL A 190 8.92 5.51 -23.65
C VAL A 190 9.38 6.60 -22.69
N SER A 191 8.96 6.53 -21.43
CA SER A 191 9.39 7.46 -20.38
C SER A 191 10.90 7.39 -20.15
N TYR A 192 11.48 6.19 -20.19
CA TYR A 192 12.94 6.02 -20.11
C TYR A 192 13.67 6.70 -21.27
N GLY A 193 13.15 6.61 -22.50
CA GLY A 193 13.71 7.30 -23.66
C GLY A 193 13.60 8.83 -23.61
N VAL A 194 12.54 9.37 -23.00
CA VAL A 194 12.30 10.82 -22.90
C VAL A 194 13.04 11.45 -21.71
N PHE A 195 12.98 10.82 -20.54
CA PHE A 195 13.49 11.38 -19.29
C PHE A 195 14.86 10.82 -18.88
N GLY A 196 15.32 9.74 -19.50
CA GLY A 196 16.56 9.08 -19.12
C GLY A 196 16.47 8.33 -17.78
N ILE A 197 17.63 8.19 -17.13
CA ILE A 197 17.78 7.73 -15.73
C ILE A 197 17.62 8.95 -14.82
#